data_AF-A0A942EAL9-F1
#
_entry.id   AF-A0A942EAL9-F1
#
_cell.length_a   1.000
_cell.length_b   1.000
_cell.length_c   1.000
_cell.angle_alpha   90.00
_cell.angle_beta   90.00
_cell.angle_gamma   90.00
#
_symmetry.space_group_name_H-M   'P 1'
#
loop_
_entity.id
_entity.type
_entity.pdbx_description
1 polymer ?
#
loop_
_entity_poly.entity_id
_entity_poly.type
_entity_poly.pdbx_seq_one_letter_code
_entity_poly.pdbx_strand_id
1 'polypeptide(L)' 'MSTLVVTHLNHDLQNRRSYLNFVWSDDPAKRLGLEVPYGTTLDDAERAANIAVQSLSDELVAATIELPQQKG' A
#
# COMPACT_ATOMS: atom_id res chain seq x y z
N MET A 1 0.12 6.05 -18.27
CA MET A 1 0.89 5.70 -17.06
C MET A 1 0.19 6.37 -15.90
N SER A 2 -0.16 5.63 -14.85
CA SER A 2 -0.84 6.20 -13.67
C SER A 2 0.18 6.50 -12.57
N THR A 3 -0.08 7.54 -11.78
CA THR A 3 0.74 7.92 -10.63
C THR A 3 0.03 7.58 -9.33
N LEU A 4 0.75 6.98 -8.37
CA LEU A 4 0.30 6.84 -6.99
C LEU A 4 0.72 8.07 -6.21
N VAL A 5 -0.26 8.83 -5.71
CA VAL A 5 -0.01 10.03 -4.91
C VAL A 5 -0.12 9.67 -3.43
N VAL A 6 0.95 9.88 -2.67
CA VAL A 6 0.92 9.77 -1.20
C VAL A 6 0.06 10.90 -0.65
N THR A 7 -0.95 10.54 0.15
CA THR A 7 -1.87 11.51 0.76
C THR A 7 -1.63 11.67 2.25
N HIS A 8 -1.30 10.59 2.95
CA HIS A 8 -1.12 10.59 4.39
C HIS A 8 -0.07 9.58 4.83
N LEU A 9 0.70 9.97 5.84
CA LEU A 9 1.51 9.09 6.66
C LEU A 9 0.89 9.05 8.05
N ASN A 10 0.37 7.88 8.44
CA ASN A 10 -0.32 7.68 9.71
C ASN A 10 0.50 6.77 10.62
N HIS A 11 0.55 7.10 11.91
CA HIS A 11 1.21 6.29 12.93
C HIS A 11 0.18 5.72 13.89
N ASP A 12 0.05 4.40 13.92
CA ASP A 12 -0.68 3.70 14.96
C ASP A 12 0.26 3.46 16.15
N LEU A 13 0.12 4.29 17.17
CA LEU A 13 0.95 4.23 18.37
C LEU A 13 0.62 3.02 19.25
N GLN A 14 -0.62 2.51 19.19
CA GLN A 14 -1.04 1.37 20.01
C GLN A 14 -0.41 0.09 19.49
N ASN A 15 -0.47 -0.11 18.17
CA ASN A 15 0.08 -1.29 17.52
C ASN A 15 1.54 -1.15 17.08
N ARG A 16 2.13 0.05 17.27
CA ARG A 16 3.47 0.42 16.78
C ARG A 16 3.63 0.11 15.30
N ARG A 17 2.67 0.58 14.49
CA ARG A 17 2.66 0.44 13.04
C ARG A 17 2.58 1.80 12.37
N SER A 18 3.05 1.89 11.14
CA SER A 18 2.91 3.10 10.33
C SER A 18 2.35 2.74 8.97
N TYR A 19 1.57 3.64 8.39
CA TYR A 19 0.87 3.39 7.14
C TYR A 19 1.01 4.57 6.21
N LEU A 20 1.41 4.30 4.95
CA LEU A 20 1.29 5.25 3.86
C LEU A 20 0.00 5.00 3.09
N ASN A 21 -0.74 6.06 2.83
CA ASN A 21 -1.98 6.01 2.07
C ASN A 21 -1.80 6.67 0.70
N PHE A 22 -2.23 5.96 -0.33
CA PHE A 22 -2.09 6.34 -1.73
C PHE A 22 -3.46 6.50 -2.39
N VAL A 23 -3.53 7.41 -3.35
CA VAL A 23 -4.62 7.49 -4.33
C VAL A 23 -4.05 7.42 -5.74
N TRP A 24 -4.81 6.86 -6.67
CA TRP A 24 -4.45 6.91 -8.09
C TRP A 24 -4.80 8.29 -8.65
N SER A 25 -3.87 8.90 -9.39
CA SER A 25 -4.05 10.24 -9.95
C SER A 25 -5.22 10.32 -10.94
N ASP A 26 -5.54 9.21 -11.61
CA ASP A 26 -6.60 9.08 -12.61
C ASP A 26 -7.90 8.50 -12.04
N ASP A 27 -7.86 7.92 -10.84
CA ASP A 27 -9.03 7.41 -10.12
C ASP A 27 -8.90 7.62 -8.60
N PRO A 28 -9.39 8.77 -8.08
CA PRO A 28 -9.33 9.09 -6.66
C PRO A 28 -10.20 8.19 -5.77
N ALA A 29 -11.14 7.43 -6.35
CA ALA A 29 -11.94 6.45 -5.60
C ALA A 29 -11.10 5.21 -5.26
N LYS A 30 -10.08 4.91 -6.07
CA LYS A 30 -9.12 3.85 -5.81
C LYS A 30 -8.10 4.29 -4.76
N ARG A 31 -8.05 3.57 -3.65
CA ARG A 31 -7.16 3.85 -2.51
C ARG A 31 -6.36 2.62 -2.12
N LEU A 32 -5.15 2.84 -1.62
CA LEU A 32 -4.28 1.80 -1.12
C LEU A 32 -3.62 2.29 0.16
N GLY A 33 -3.70 1.50 1.23
CA GLY A 33 -2.95 1.74 2.46
C GLY A 33 -1.91 0.64 2.62
N LEU A 34 -0.64 1.00 2.77
CA LEU A 34 0.45 0.03 2.96
C LEU A 34 1.16 0.28 4.28
N GLU A 35 1.44 -0.81 4.98
CA GLU A 35 2.27 -0.77 6.18
C GLU A 35 3.71 -0.42 5.80
N VAL A 36 4.32 0.45 6.60
CA VAL A 36 5.73 0.87 6.50
C VAL A 36 6.37 0.78 7.88
N PRO A 37 7.72 0.75 7.97
CA PRO A 37 8.41 0.68 9.25
C PRO A 37 7.91 1.76 10.22
N TYR A 38 7.67 1.36 11.48
CA TYR A 38 7.21 2.28 12.50
C TYR A 38 8.17 3.44 12.70
N GLY A 39 7.62 4.66 12.76
CA GLY A 39 8.42 5.88 12.90
C GLY A 39 9.05 6.36 11.60
N THR A 40 8.61 5.83 10.44
CA THR A 40 8.93 6.42 9.12
C THR A 40 8.67 7.93 9.17
N THR A 41 9.63 8.73 8.72
CA THR A 41 9.50 10.19 8.68
C THR A 41 8.96 10.66 7.34
N LEU A 42 8.59 11.94 7.21
CA LEU A 42 8.22 12.53 5.92
C LEU A 42 9.38 12.48 4.92
N ASP A 43 10.62 12.71 5.38
CA ASP A 43 11.83 12.67 4.53
C ASP A 43 12.10 11.26 3.98
N ASP A 44 11.69 10.22 4.71
CA ASP A 44 11.82 8.83 4.30
C ASP A 44 10.58 8.29 3.56
N ALA A 45 9.48 9.05 3.51
CA ALA A 45 8.19 8.58 3.04
C ALA A 45 8.24 8.11 1.58
N GLU A 46 8.97 8.80 0.71
CA GLU A 46 9.11 8.39 -0.70
C GLU A 46 9.85 7.05 -0.82
N ARG A 47 10.95 6.86 -0.09
CA ARG A 47 11.70 5.61 -0.12
C ARG A 47 10.85 4.46 0.44
N ALA A 48 10.20 4.69 1.57
CA ALA A 48 9.32 3.71 2.20
C ALA A 48 8.12 3.34 1.31
N ALA A 49 7.54 4.33 0.61
CA ALA A 49 6.47 4.10 -0.36
C ALA A 49 6.90 3.16 -1.47
N ASN A 50 8.05 3.43 -2.11
CA ASN A 50 8.57 2.61 -3.20
C ASN A 50 8.82 1.17 -2.74
N ILE A 51 9.44 0.97 -1.58
CA ILE A 51 9.69 -0.36 -1.01
C ILE A 51 8.36 -1.09 -0.74
N ALA A 52 7.39 -0.41 -0.11
CA ALA A 52 6.10 -1.03 0.22
C ALA A 52 5.31 -1.42 -1.03
N VAL A 53 5.28 -0.55 -2.06
CA VAL A 53 4.62 -0.84 -3.34
C VAL A 53 5.31 -1.99 -4.07
N GLN A 54 6.64 -2.04 -4.08
CA GLN A 54 7.38 -3.15 -4.67
C GLN A 54 7.06 -4.46 -3.94
N SER A 55 7.09 -4.46 -2.61
CA SER A 55 6.77 -5.64 -1.82
C SER A 55 5.34 -6.15 -2.08
N LEU A 56 4.35 -5.26 -2.17
CA LEU A 56 2.99 -5.65 -2.55
C LEU A 56 2.96 -6.23 -3.96
N SER A 57 3.64 -5.59 -4.91
CA SER A 57 3.70 -6.08 -6.29
C SER A 57 4.26 -7.50 -6.35
N ASP A 58 5.35 -7.77 -5.63
CA ASP A 58 5.98 -9.09 -5.57
C ASP A 58 5.03 -10.13 -4.93
N GLU A 59 4.34 -9.76 -3.85
CA GLU A 59 3.34 -10.60 -3.20
C GLU A 59 2.18 -10.95 -4.17
N LEU A 60 1.65 -9.95 -4.87
CA LEU A 60 0.55 -10.14 -5.83
C LEU A 60 0.97 -11.01 -7.02
N VAL A 61 2.22 -10.90 -7.47
CA VAL A 61 2.78 -11.75 -8.53
C VAL A 61 2.92 -13.20 -8.06
N ALA A 62 3.27 -13.42 -6.80
CA ALA A 62 3.42 -14.75 -6.21
C ALA A 62 2.08 -15.39 -5.78
N ALA A 63 1.02 -14.60 -5.67
CA ALA A 63 -0.29 -15.06 -5.21
C ALA A 63 -0.97 -16.00 -6.23
N THR A 64 -1.65 -17.02 -5.72
CA THR A 64 -2.57 -17.83 -6.53
C THR A 64 -3.97 -17.22 -6.49
N ILE A 65 -4.61 -17.09 -7.66
CA ILE A 65 -5.99 -16.63 -7.76
C ILE A 65 -6.91 -17.84 -7.78
N GLU A 66 -7.74 -17.99 -6.75
CA GLU A 66 -8.79 -19.01 -6.70
C GLU A 66 -10.15 -18.41 -7.07
N LEU A 67 -10.87 -19.08 -7.97
CA LEU A 67 -12.25 -18.72 -8.30
C LEU A 67 -13.23 -19.54 -7.43
N PRO A 68 -14.37 -18.95 -7.02
CA PRO A 68 -15.37 -19.68 -6.26
C PRO A 68 -15.87 -20.88 -7.08
N GLN A 69 -15.89 -22.06 -6.46
CA GLN A 69 -16.45 -23.26 -7.08
C GLN A 69 -17.98 -23.09 -7.18
N GLN A 70 -18.50 -22.97 -8.41
CA GLN A 70 -19.95 -23.05 -8.63
C GLN A 70 -20.41 -24.46 -8.26
N LYS A 71 -21.09 -24.61 -7.12
CA LYS A 71 -21.86 -25.82 -6.83
C LYS A 71 -23.07 -25.80 -7.77
N GLY A 72 -23.11 -26.76 -8.70
CA GLY A 72 -24.22 -26.97 -9.64
C GLY A 72 -25.50 -27.44 -8.95
#